data_AF-A0A1F8NZI5-F1
#
_entry.id   AF-A0A1F8NZI5-F1
#
_cell.length_a   1.000
_cell.length_b   1.000
_cell.length_c   1.000
_cell.angle_alpha   90.00
_cell.angle_beta   90.00
_cell.angle_gamma   90.00
#
_symmetry.space_group_name_H-M   'P 1'
#
loop_
_entity.id
_entity.type
_entity.pdbx_description
1 polymer ?
#
loop_
_entity_poly.entity_id
_entity_poly.type
_entity_poly.pdbx_seq_one_letter_code
_entity_poly.pdbx_strand_id
1 'polypeptide(L)'
;MAWQVGLTTMAIVAGVPLGSILAGLLSWRWMFGLLTFFFILATFLVIIRIPKSSGKTPKQGSGLTHYKRSFLEVLRKRSAIAALLSTCLFATFWRGWTTYNGAFYIQAFGLPTEALAPIFTLQGLALFSASLIGGRIAVRIRKKTLAAVSLVICSSLIALLTNFKGLLWISIALQTIMAIPVGLWILATNTYIQN
;
A
#
# COMPACT_ATOMS: atom_id res chain seq x y z
N MET A 1 12.56 -9.46 0.26
CA MET A 1 11.75 -8.32 -0.21
C MET A 1 10.58 -8.74 -1.09
N ALA A 2 10.79 -9.50 -2.18
CA ALA A 2 9.68 -9.91 -3.07
C ALA A 2 8.54 -10.67 -2.37
N TRP A 3 8.85 -11.58 -1.42
CA TRP A 3 7.84 -12.31 -0.65
C TRP A 3 7.01 -11.40 0.28
N GLN A 4 7.59 -10.35 0.84
CA GLN A 4 6.89 -9.39 1.70
C GLN A 4 5.92 -8.51 0.89
N VAL A 5 6.35 -8.08 -0.30
CA VAL A 5 5.51 -7.33 -1.24
C VAL A 5 4.37 -8.22 -1.77
N GLY A 6 4.65 -9.50 -2.02
CA GLY A 6 3.63 -10.50 -2.39
C GLY A 6 2.60 -10.72 -1.30
N LEU A 7 3.01 -10.88 -0.04
CA LEU A 7 2.07 -11.05 1.08
C LEU A 7 1.21 -9.81 1.35
N THR A 8 1.79 -8.61 1.24
CA THR A 8 1.04 -7.35 1.45
C THR A 8 0.01 -7.09 0.36
N THR A 9 0.31 -7.45 -0.89
CA THR A 9 -0.67 -7.39 -1.99
C THR A 9 -1.72 -8.49 -1.89
N MET A 10 -1.33 -9.72 -1.48
CA MET A 10 -2.28 -10.80 -1.22
C MET A 10 -3.24 -10.51 -0.07
N ALA A 11 -2.83 -9.72 0.93
CA ALA A 11 -3.73 -9.27 2.00
C ALA A 11 -4.91 -8.44 1.45
N ILE A 12 -4.72 -7.67 0.38
CA ILE A 12 -5.81 -6.92 -0.28
C ILE A 12 -6.70 -7.88 -1.09
N VAL A 13 -6.08 -8.81 -1.84
CA VAL A 13 -6.79 -9.77 -2.70
C VAL A 13 -7.65 -10.76 -1.90
N ALA A 14 -7.15 -11.24 -0.76
CA ALA A 14 -7.83 -12.27 0.03
C ALA A 14 -8.48 -11.69 1.29
N GLY A 15 -7.80 -10.80 2.01
CA GLY A 15 -8.26 -10.30 3.31
C GLY A 15 -9.47 -9.39 3.20
N VAL A 16 -9.52 -8.51 2.21
CA VAL A 16 -10.65 -7.57 2.05
C VAL A 16 -11.95 -8.29 1.66
N PRO A 17 -11.97 -9.22 0.69
CA PRO A 17 -13.17 -10.00 0.36
C PRO A 17 -13.63 -10.93 1.48
N LEU A 18 -12.69 -11.65 2.12
CA LEU A 18 -13.02 -12.46 3.29
C LEU A 18 -13.66 -11.59 4.37
N GLY A 19 -13.13 -10.39 4.55
CA GLY A 19 -13.64 -9.44 5.52
C GLY A 19 -15.03 -8.91 5.21
N SER A 20 -15.29 -8.50 3.98
CA SER A 20 -16.61 -8.01 3.58
C SER A 20 -17.68 -9.10 3.64
N ILE A 21 -17.35 -10.34 3.26
CA ILE A 21 -18.25 -11.49 3.36
C ILE A 21 -18.55 -11.82 4.83
N LEU A 22 -17.52 -11.92 5.69
CA LEU A 22 -17.70 -12.20 7.11
C LEU A 22 -18.49 -11.09 7.82
N ALA A 23 -18.23 -9.83 7.49
CA ALA A 23 -18.95 -8.69 8.03
C ALA A 23 -20.42 -8.69 7.61
N GLY A 24 -20.72 -9.05 6.35
CA GLY A 24 -22.08 -9.14 5.82
C GLY A 24 -22.89 -10.32 6.38
N LEU A 25 -22.26 -11.49 6.57
CA LEU A 25 -22.98 -12.72 6.97
C LEU A 25 -23.06 -12.93 8.49
N LEU A 26 -21.97 -12.68 9.21
CA LEU A 26 -21.82 -13.14 10.61
C LEU A 26 -21.73 -11.99 11.62
N SER A 27 -21.60 -10.73 11.15
CA SER A 27 -21.20 -9.53 11.89
C SER A 27 -19.69 -9.29 11.92
N TRP A 28 -19.31 -8.01 11.93
CA TRP A 28 -17.94 -7.51 11.99
C TRP A 28 -17.13 -8.01 13.21
N ARG A 29 -17.80 -8.47 14.28
CA ARG A 29 -17.16 -8.99 15.50
C ARG A 29 -16.30 -10.23 15.24
N TRP A 30 -16.74 -11.11 14.33
CA TRP A 30 -16.00 -12.33 14.00
C TRP A 30 -14.69 -12.06 13.26
N MET A 31 -14.65 -10.97 12.48
CA MET A 31 -13.41 -10.49 11.85
C MET A 31 -12.36 -10.13 12.90
N PHE A 32 -12.74 -9.40 13.95
CA PHE A 32 -11.82 -9.09 15.05
C PHE A 32 -11.39 -10.35 15.80
N GLY A 33 -12.32 -11.28 16.06
CA GLY A 33 -11.98 -12.57 16.69
C GLY A 33 -10.94 -13.37 15.90
N LEU A 34 -11.13 -13.45 14.58
CA LEU A 34 -10.21 -14.15 13.67
C LEU A 34 -8.84 -13.45 13.60
N LEU A 35 -8.82 -12.12 13.52
CA LEU A 35 -7.59 -11.31 13.61
C LEU A 35 -6.84 -11.57 14.92
N THR A 36 -7.55 -11.55 16.06
CA THR A 36 -6.97 -11.84 17.37
C THR A 36 -6.35 -13.23 17.42
N PHE A 37 -7.06 -14.24 16.89
CA PHE A 37 -6.54 -15.60 16.80
C PHE A 37 -5.23 -15.67 16.00
N PHE A 38 -5.17 -15.04 14.82
CA PHE A 38 -3.94 -15.00 14.01
C PHE A 38 -2.80 -14.26 14.70
N PHE A 39 -3.07 -13.17 15.42
CA PHE A 39 -2.04 -12.46 16.20
C PHE A 39 -1.48 -13.30 17.35
N ILE A 40 -2.34 -14.04 18.06
CA ILE A 40 -1.91 -14.97 19.13
C ILE A 40 -1.04 -16.06 18.53
N LEU A 41 -1.48 -16.68 17.43
CA LEU A 41 -0.73 -17.74 16.75
C LEU A 41 0.62 -17.23 16.24
N ALA A 42 0.67 -16.06 15.62
CA ALA A 42 1.91 -15.44 15.17
C ALA A 42 2.87 -15.16 16.34
N THR A 43 2.34 -14.64 17.46
CA THR A 43 3.12 -14.39 18.68
C THR A 43 3.72 -15.68 19.23
N PHE A 44 2.91 -16.74 19.31
CA PHE A 44 3.34 -18.06 19.77
C PHE A 44 4.43 -18.65 18.87
N LEU A 45 4.26 -18.57 17.55
CA LEU A 45 5.26 -19.01 16.58
C LEU A 45 6.56 -18.22 16.70
N VAL A 46 6.49 -16.90 16.91
CA VAL A 46 7.67 -16.06 17.12
C VAL A 46 8.43 -16.51 18.37
N ILE A 47 7.74 -16.73 19.49
CA ILE A 47 8.35 -17.16 20.75
C ILE A 47 9.07 -18.51 20.62
N ILE A 48 8.51 -19.44 19.84
CA ILE A 48 9.04 -20.80 19.70
C ILE A 48 10.12 -20.88 18.62
N ARG A 49 9.94 -20.21 17.49
CA ARG A 49 10.75 -20.41 16.28
C ARG A 49 11.84 -19.38 16.09
N ILE A 50 11.70 -18.17 16.65
CA ILE A 50 12.74 -17.14 16.51
C ILE A 50 13.72 -17.30 17.66
N PRO A 51 14.95 -17.79 17.41
CA PRO A 51 15.96 -17.88 18.46
C PRO A 51 16.21 -16.48 19.03
N LYS A 52 16.35 -16.41 20.35
CA LYS A 52 16.77 -15.17 21.01
C LYS A 52 18.09 -14.74 20.39
N SER A 53 18.11 -13.59 19.73
CA SER A 53 19.34 -13.05 19.15
C SER A 53 20.30 -12.73 20.28
N SER A 54 21.25 -13.62 20.57
CA SER A 54 22.45 -13.31 21.35
C SER A 54 23.45 -12.62 20.41
N GLY A 55 23.03 -11.50 19.81
CA GLY A 55 23.78 -10.76 18.81
C GLY A 55 24.24 -9.42 19.38
N LYS A 56 25.54 -9.35 19.68
CA LYS A 56 26.35 -8.18 20.03
C LYS A 56 25.66 -6.84 19.74
N THR A 57 25.51 -6.02 20.79
CA THR A 57 25.28 -4.57 20.70
C THR A 57 26.00 -3.98 19.48
N PRO A 58 25.32 -3.23 18.61
CA PRO A 58 25.96 -2.65 17.42
C PRO A 58 27.15 -1.79 17.87
N LYS A 59 28.38 -2.24 17.59
CA LYS A 59 29.57 -1.41 17.70
C LYS A 59 29.60 -0.45 16.50
N GLN A 60 28.93 0.69 16.63
CA GLN A 60 29.33 2.02 16.15
C GLN A 60 28.15 2.99 16.33
N GLY A 61 28.31 3.96 17.24
CA GLY A 61 27.44 5.14 17.32
C GLY A 61 26.01 4.90 17.80
N SER A 62 25.75 4.07 18.81
CA SER A 62 24.41 3.97 19.41
C SER A 62 24.15 5.14 20.37
N GLY A 63 23.60 6.24 19.84
CA GLY A 63 23.18 7.38 20.64
C GLY A 63 22.31 8.37 19.84
N LEU A 64 21.50 9.16 20.55
CA LEU A 64 20.59 10.16 19.96
C LEU A 64 21.33 11.13 19.02
N THR A 65 22.59 11.45 19.33
CA THR A 65 23.45 12.34 18.54
C THR A 65 23.84 11.74 17.19
N HIS A 66 24.16 10.45 17.13
CA HIS A 66 24.45 9.75 15.88
C HIS A 66 23.18 9.63 15.01
N TYR A 67 22.04 9.29 15.65
CA TYR A 67 20.74 9.25 14.97
C TYR A 67 20.36 10.61 14.36
N LYS A 68 20.48 11.71 15.14
CA LYS A 68 20.25 13.09 14.68
C LYS A 68 21.18 13.44 13.51
N ARG A 69 22.46 13.10 13.60
CA ARG A 69 23.45 13.37 12.55
C ARG A 69 23.11 12.63 11.25
N SER A 70 22.76 11.36 11.31
CA SER A 70 22.33 10.59 10.14
C SER A 70 21.06 11.18 9.50
N PHE A 71 20.08 11.62 10.31
CA PHE A 71 18.88 12.26 9.81
C PHE A 71 19.17 13.62 9.13
N LEU A 72 20.03 14.43 9.74
CA LEU A 72 20.47 15.72 9.20
C LEU A 72 21.25 15.57 7.89
N GLU A 73 22.07 14.52 7.76
CA GLU A 73 22.80 14.21 6.52
C GLU A 73 21.85 13.83 5.38
N VAL A 74 20.79 13.07 5.67
CA VAL A 74 19.72 12.77 4.69
C VAL A 74 18.98 14.05 4.30
N LEU A 75 18.61 14.90 5.27
CA LEU A 75 17.90 16.15 5.01
C LEU A 75 18.73 17.20 4.26
N ARG A 76 20.05 17.10 4.22
CA ARG A 76 20.90 17.98 3.39
C ARG A 76 20.85 17.65 1.90
N LYS A 77 20.47 16.43 1.52
CA LYS A 77 20.41 16.02 0.11
C LYS A 77 19.06 16.40 -0.49
N ARG A 78 19.04 17.37 -1.43
CA ARG A 78 17.81 17.75 -2.17
C ARG A 78 17.08 16.54 -2.79
N SER A 79 17.83 15.54 -3.26
CA SER A 79 17.25 14.30 -3.81
C SER A 79 16.52 13.46 -2.76
N ALA A 80 17.03 13.42 -1.53
CA ALA A 80 16.41 12.69 -0.43
C ALA A 80 15.16 13.42 0.07
N ILE A 81 15.17 14.75 0.16
CA ILE A 81 13.97 15.54 0.45
C ILE A 81 12.88 15.29 -0.60
N ALA A 82 13.23 15.30 -1.89
CA ALA A 82 12.26 15.03 -2.96
C ALA A 82 11.67 13.61 -2.86
N ALA A 83 12.49 12.61 -2.54
CA ALA A 83 12.02 11.24 -2.32
C ALA A 83 11.11 11.13 -1.07
N LEU A 84 11.46 11.80 0.03
CA LEU A 84 10.65 11.87 1.24
C LEU A 84 9.31 12.55 0.99
N LEU A 85 9.31 13.70 0.30
CA LEU A 85 8.09 14.40 -0.05
C LEU A 85 7.19 13.55 -0.95
N SER A 86 7.77 12.87 -1.95
CA SER A 86 7.04 11.95 -2.81
C SER A 86 6.42 10.79 -2.02
N THR A 87 7.16 10.27 -1.03
CA THR A 87 6.69 9.23 -0.09
C THR A 87 5.56 9.71 0.79
N CYS A 88 5.67 10.92 1.35
CA CYS A 88 4.61 11.52 2.14
C CYS A 88 3.33 11.72 1.29
N LEU A 89 3.46 12.29 0.10
CA LEU A 89 2.31 12.51 -0.80
C LEU A 89 1.64 11.19 -1.19
N PHE A 90 2.45 10.18 -1.54
CA PHE A 90 1.91 8.86 -1.86
C PHE A 90 1.24 8.20 -0.66
N ALA A 91 1.84 8.29 0.53
CA ALA A 91 1.26 7.74 1.75
C ALA A 91 -0.09 8.41 2.06
N THR A 92 -0.19 9.74 1.93
CA THR A 92 -1.45 10.48 2.09
C THR A 92 -2.51 10.02 1.10
N PHE A 93 -2.14 9.93 -0.18
CA PHE A 93 -3.00 9.39 -1.24
C PHE A 93 -3.48 7.97 -0.90
N TRP A 94 -2.55 7.08 -0.55
CA TRP A 94 -2.83 5.68 -0.28
C TRP A 94 -3.73 5.50 0.93
N ARG A 95 -3.48 6.26 2.01
CA ARG A 95 -4.31 6.26 3.21
C ARG A 95 -5.71 6.79 2.92
N GLY A 96 -5.81 7.94 2.25
CA GLY A 96 -7.09 8.55 1.89
C GLY A 96 -7.91 7.62 1.02
N TRP A 97 -7.29 7.07 -0.03
CA TRP A 97 -7.93 6.07 -0.86
C TRP A 97 -8.43 4.90 -0.02
N THR A 98 -7.53 4.14 0.59
CA THR A 98 -7.88 2.84 1.20
C THR A 98 -8.97 2.98 2.28
N THR A 99 -8.99 4.12 2.99
CA THR A 99 -9.98 4.42 4.02
C THR A 99 -11.34 4.78 3.43
N TYR A 100 -11.40 5.67 2.43
CA TYR A 100 -12.67 6.23 1.95
C TYR A 100 -13.28 5.49 0.76
N ASN A 101 -12.51 4.62 0.12
CA ASN A 101 -12.93 3.89 -1.07
C ASN A 101 -14.17 3.00 -0.84
N GLY A 102 -14.24 2.26 0.26
CA GLY A 102 -15.45 1.48 0.59
C GLY A 102 -16.66 2.36 0.89
N ALA A 103 -16.46 3.41 1.66
CA ALA A 103 -17.52 4.38 1.97
C ALA A 103 -18.03 5.09 0.70
N PHE A 104 -17.15 5.40 -0.25
CA PHE A 104 -17.51 6.00 -1.53
C PHE A 104 -18.50 5.12 -2.31
N TYR A 105 -18.23 3.83 -2.45
CA TYR A 105 -19.14 2.92 -3.17
C TYR A 105 -20.49 2.72 -2.47
N ILE A 106 -20.49 2.64 -1.14
CA ILE A 106 -21.71 2.53 -0.35
C ILE A 106 -22.53 3.83 -0.47
N GLN A 107 -21.90 5.00 -0.28
CA GLN A 107 -22.61 6.28 -0.22
C GLN A 107 -22.98 6.85 -1.59
N ALA A 108 -22.14 6.67 -2.61
CA ALA A 108 -22.39 7.23 -3.94
C ALA A 108 -23.25 6.31 -4.82
N PHE A 109 -23.16 4.99 -4.65
CA PHE A 109 -23.86 4.02 -5.49
C PHE A 109 -24.87 3.14 -4.72
N GLY A 110 -25.00 3.32 -3.40
CA GLY A 110 -25.94 2.54 -2.59
C GLY A 110 -25.60 1.05 -2.51
N LEU A 111 -24.33 0.69 -2.77
CA LEU A 111 -23.92 -0.72 -2.81
C LEU A 111 -23.93 -1.35 -1.40
N PRO A 112 -24.40 -2.60 -1.27
CA PRO A 112 -24.28 -3.33 -0.02
C PRO A 112 -22.82 -3.76 0.22
N THR A 113 -22.49 -4.08 1.47
CA THR A 113 -21.10 -4.33 1.89
C THR A 113 -20.49 -5.55 1.18
N GLU A 114 -21.29 -6.57 0.92
CA GLU A 114 -20.92 -7.78 0.18
C GLU A 114 -20.54 -7.50 -1.29
N ALA A 115 -21.14 -6.49 -1.92
CA ALA A 115 -20.83 -6.10 -3.30
C ALA A 115 -19.45 -5.43 -3.44
N LEU A 116 -18.84 -5.01 -2.33
CA LEU A 116 -17.46 -4.49 -2.34
C LEU A 116 -16.41 -5.60 -2.49
N ALA A 117 -16.75 -6.84 -2.15
CA ALA A 117 -15.83 -7.98 -2.23
C ALA A 117 -15.23 -8.14 -3.64
N PRO A 118 -16.03 -8.31 -4.72
CA PRO A 118 -15.48 -8.46 -6.07
C PRO A 118 -14.72 -7.22 -6.56
N ILE A 119 -15.17 -6.01 -6.18
CA ILE A 119 -14.51 -4.74 -6.58
C ILE A 119 -13.09 -4.68 -6.01
N PHE A 120 -12.92 -5.01 -4.74
CA PHE A 120 -11.61 -4.98 -4.08
C PHE A 120 -10.73 -6.17 -4.45
N THR A 121 -11.31 -7.34 -4.76
CA THR A 121 -10.56 -8.45 -5.37
C THR A 121 -9.95 -8.02 -6.70
N LEU A 122 -10.76 -7.41 -7.58
CA LEU A 122 -10.29 -6.93 -8.88
C LEU A 122 -9.19 -5.89 -8.74
N GLN A 123 -9.35 -4.96 -7.79
CA GLN A 123 -8.32 -3.98 -7.45
C GLN A 123 -7.03 -4.65 -6.99
N GLY A 124 -7.11 -5.62 -6.07
CA GLY A 124 -5.96 -6.36 -5.57
C GLY A 124 -5.22 -7.11 -6.68
N LEU A 125 -5.95 -7.77 -7.58
CA LEU A 125 -5.40 -8.47 -8.75
C LEU A 125 -4.71 -7.51 -9.72
N ALA A 126 -5.30 -6.34 -9.96
CA ALA A 126 -4.70 -5.30 -10.78
C ALA A 126 -3.40 -4.77 -10.15
N LEU A 127 -3.38 -4.54 -8.83
CA LEU A 127 -2.18 -4.12 -8.11
C LEU A 127 -1.07 -5.19 -8.13
N PHE A 128 -1.44 -6.45 -7.95
CA PHE A 128 -0.51 -7.57 -8.04
C PHE A 128 0.10 -7.64 -9.45
N SER A 129 -0.73 -7.58 -10.49
CA SER A 129 -0.30 -7.61 -11.89
C SER A 129 0.57 -6.40 -12.25
N ALA A 130 0.18 -5.20 -11.82
CA ALA A 130 0.94 -3.98 -12.01
C ALA A 130 2.31 -4.03 -11.31
N SER A 131 2.40 -4.66 -10.14
CA SER A 131 3.66 -4.84 -9.42
C SER A 131 4.63 -5.77 -10.16
N LEU A 132 4.12 -6.83 -10.80
CA LEU A 132 4.92 -7.74 -11.63
C LEU A 132 5.42 -7.07 -12.92
N ILE A 133 4.53 -6.34 -13.61
CA ILE A 133 4.83 -5.69 -14.90
C ILE A 133 5.70 -4.44 -14.69
N GLY A 134 5.42 -3.67 -13.64
CA GLY A 134 6.14 -2.43 -13.33
C GLY A 134 7.64 -2.64 -13.18
N GLY A 135 8.07 -3.81 -12.66
CA GLY A 135 9.48 -4.16 -12.52
C GLY A 135 10.25 -4.17 -13.85
N ARG A 136 9.59 -4.56 -14.94
CA ARG A 136 10.20 -4.58 -16.29
C ARG A 136 10.26 -3.19 -16.93
N ILE A 137 9.26 -2.35 -16.67
CA ILE A 137 9.16 -0.98 -17.23
C ILE A 137 10.14 -0.02 -16.54
N ALA A 138 10.38 -0.20 -15.24
CA ALA A 138 11.25 0.66 -14.44
C ALA A 138 12.73 0.68 -14.90
N VAL A 139 13.18 -0.33 -15.64
CA VAL A 139 14.56 -0.40 -16.16
C VAL A 139 14.83 0.65 -17.25
N ARG A 140 13.78 1.16 -17.93
CA ARG A 140 13.93 2.00 -19.13
C ARG A 140 13.66 3.49 -18.92
N ILE A 141 13.14 3.90 -17.76
CA ILE A 141 12.65 5.27 -17.53
C ILE A 141 13.46 5.98 -16.44
N ARG A 142 13.72 7.28 -16.64
CA ARG A 142 14.31 8.15 -15.61
C ARG A 142 13.43 8.14 -14.36
N LYS A 143 13.97 7.58 -13.29
CA LYS A 143 13.24 7.26 -12.06
C LYS A 143 12.53 8.51 -11.45
N LYS A 144 13.08 9.74 -11.53
CA LYS A 144 12.60 10.94 -10.78
C LYS A 144 11.30 11.41 -11.38
N THR A 145 11.31 11.44 -12.71
CA THR A 145 10.17 11.73 -13.55
C THR A 145 9.09 10.67 -13.34
N LEU A 146 9.46 9.38 -13.20
CA LEU A 146 8.49 8.31 -12.98
C LEU A 146 7.72 8.48 -11.65
N ALA A 147 8.41 8.77 -10.55
CA ALA A 147 7.75 9.00 -9.25
C ALA A 147 6.81 10.22 -9.26
N ALA A 148 7.24 11.33 -9.89
CA ALA A 148 6.43 12.53 -10.01
C ALA A 148 5.21 12.33 -10.93
N VAL A 149 5.41 11.70 -12.09
CA VAL A 149 4.34 11.40 -13.05
C VAL A 149 3.32 10.45 -12.44
N SER A 150 3.74 9.41 -11.71
CA SER A 150 2.83 8.52 -11.00
C SER A 150 1.95 9.27 -10.01
N LEU A 151 2.50 10.20 -9.22
CA LEU A 151 1.73 10.99 -8.27
C LEU A 151 0.71 11.90 -8.96
N VAL A 152 1.09 12.54 -10.07
CA VAL A 152 0.18 13.37 -10.86
C VAL A 152 -0.96 12.52 -11.43
N ILE A 153 -0.64 11.37 -12.05
CA ILE A 153 -1.65 10.46 -12.61
C ILE A 153 -2.59 9.96 -11.49
N CYS A 154 -2.06 9.53 -10.35
CA CYS A 154 -2.85 9.12 -9.19
C CYS A 154 -3.81 10.21 -8.72
N SER A 155 -3.34 11.45 -8.61
CA SER A 155 -4.14 12.60 -8.16
C SER A 155 -5.23 12.94 -9.17
N SER A 156 -4.89 12.98 -10.46
CA SER A 156 -5.86 13.22 -11.54
C SER A 156 -6.94 12.13 -11.59
N LEU A 157 -6.56 10.87 -11.44
CA LEU A 157 -7.52 9.77 -11.45
C LEU A 157 -8.44 9.78 -10.22
N ILE A 158 -7.96 10.22 -9.04
CA ILE A 158 -8.85 10.39 -7.85
C ILE A 158 -9.84 11.51 -8.12
N ALA A 159 -9.36 12.65 -8.61
CA ALA A 159 -10.23 13.77 -8.93
C ALA A 159 -11.29 13.37 -9.96
N LEU A 160 -10.92 12.58 -10.96
CA LEU A 160 -11.85 12.08 -11.97
C LEU A 160 -12.87 11.12 -11.36
N LEU A 161 -12.43 10.18 -10.52
CA LEU A 161 -13.29 9.22 -9.82
C LEU A 161 -14.34 9.91 -8.92
N THR A 162 -13.96 10.98 -8.22
CA THR A 162 -14.87 11.69 -7.31
C THR A 162 -15.85 12.63 -8.01
N ASN A 163 -15.50 13.15 -9.20
CA ASN A 163 -16.34 14.10 -9.95
C ASN A 163 -17.30 13.40 -10.93
N PHE A 164 -16.92 12.25 -11.49
CA PHE A 164 -17.81 11.47 -12.37
C PHE A 164 -18.73 10.54 -11.56
N LYS A 165 -19.93 11.03 -11.22
CA LYS A 165 -20.93 10.28 -10.43
C LYS A 165 -21.91 9.42 -11.25
N GLY A 166 -21.65 9.19 -12.53
CA GLY A 166 -22.67 8.69 -13.47
C GLY A 166 -22.80 7.17 -13.59
N LEU A 167 -21.69 6.42 -13.65
CA LEU A 167 -21.70 4.99 -13.96
C LEU A 167 -20.75 4.20 -13.05
N LEU A 168 -21.31 3.24 -12.32
CA LEU A 168 -20.58 2.31 -11.43
C LEU A 168 -19.40 1.63 -12.13
N TRP A 169 -19.61 1.16 -13.37
CA TRP A 169 -18.58 0.48 -14.16
C TRP A 169 -17.38 1.37 -14.50
N ILE A 170 -17.62 2.67 -14.73
CA ILE A 170 -16.53 3.63 -14.99
C ILE A 170 -15.71 3.83 -13.72
N SER A 171 -16.36 3.93 -12.55
CA SER A 171 -15.66 4.05 -11.26
C SER A 171 -14.79 2.82 -10.97
N ILE A 172 -15.31 1.62 -11.21
CA ILE A 172 -14.56 0.36 -11.06
C ILE A 172 -13.37 0.31 -12.04
N ALA A 173 -13.58 0.72 -13.30
CA ALA A 173 -12.51 0.76 -14.29
C ALA A 173 -11.39 1.75 -13.91
N LEU A 174 -11.74 2.97 -13.51
CA LEU A 174 -10.79 4.00 -13.06
C LEU A 174 -9.99 3.52 -11.85
N GLN A 175 -10.66 2.92 -10.88
CA GLN A 175 -10.04 2.31 -9.71
C GLN A 175 -9.05 1.20 -10.07
N THR A 176 -9.39 0.38 -11.05
CA THR A 176 -8.53 -0.72 -11.52
C THR A 176 -7.30 -0.16 -12.26
N ILE A 177 -7.48 0.85 -13.10
CA ILE A 177 -6.41 1.51 -13.87
C ILE A 177 -5.37 2.14 -12.95
N MET A 178 -5.80 2.69 -11.82
CA MET A 178 -4.92 3.29 -10.81
C MET A 178 -3.94 2.31 -10.15
N ALA A 179 -4.11 1.00 -10.30
CA ALA A 179 -3.10 0.03 -9.89
C ALA A 179 -1.75 0.24 -10.61
N ILE A 180 -1.78 0.71 -11.85
CA ILE A 180 -0.61 0.94 -12.70
C ILE A 180 0.31 2.03 -12.13
N PRO A 181 -0.14 3.29 -11.93
CA PRO A 181 0.71 4.34 -11.39
C PRO A 181 1.18 4.06 -9.96
N VAL A 182 0.37 3.37 -9.15
CA VAL A 182 0.75 2.88 -7.83
C VAL A 182 1.93 1.90 -7.90
N GLY A 183 1.85 0.88 -8.75
CA GLY A 183 2.94 -0.08 -8.93
C GLY A 183 4.23 0.58 -9.39
N LEU A 184 4.13 1.52 -10.35
CA LEU A 184 5.28 2.31 -10.83
C LEU A 184 5.91 3.18 -9.73
N TRP A 185 5.10 3.76 -8.85
CA TRP A 185 5.58 4.60 -7.75
C TRP A 185 6.40 3.78 -6.75
N ILE A 186 5.88 2.64 -6.28
CA ILE A 186 6.54 1.77 -5.29
C ILE A 186 7.95 1.37 -5.74
N LEU A 187 8.12 1.11 -7.04
CA LEU A 187 9.40 0.72 -7.63
C LEU A 187 10.37 1.90 -7.76
N ALA A 188 9.88 3.06 -8.16
CA ALA A 188 10.71 4.26 -8.26
C ALA A 188 11.30 4.62 -6.88
N THR A 189 10.48 4.64 -5.83
CA THR A 189 10.91 5.07 -4.49
C THR A 189 11.94 4.12 -3.85
N ASN A 190 11.76 2.81 -4.00
CA ASN A 190 12.69 1.81 -3.48
C ASN A 190 14.08 1.92 -4.12
N THR A 191 14.14 2.24 -5.41
CA THR A 191 15.42 2.43 -6.12
C THR A 191 16.01 3.82 -5.93
N TYR A 192 15.23 4.79 -5.44
CA TYR A 192 15.69 6.13 -5.09
C TYR A 192 16.49 6.22 -3.82
N ILE A 193 16.17 5.36 -2.84
CA ILE A 193 16.77 5.40 -1.51
C ILE A 193 18.14 4.70 -1.49
N GLN A 194 18.40 3.82 -2.46
CA GLN A 194 19.63 3.03 -2.53
C GLN A 194 20.81 3.74 -3.22
N ASN A 195 20.59 4.88 -3.89
CA ASN A 195 21.60 5.68 -4.59
C ASN A 195 21.82 7.03 -3.91
#